data_AF-A0A2J8VDX2-F1
#
_entry.id   AF-A0A2J8VDX2-F1
#
_cell.length_a   1.000
_cell.length_b   1.000
_cell.length_c   1.000
_cell.angle_alpha   90.00
_cell.angle_beta   90.00
_cell.angle_gamma   90.00
#
_symmetry.space_group_name_H-M   'P 1'
#
loop_
_entity.id
_entity.type
_entity.pdbx_description
1 polymer ?
#
loop_
_entity_poly.entity_id
_entity_poly.type
_entity_poly.pdbx_seq_one_letter_code
_entity_poly.pdbx_strand_id
1 'polypeptide(L)'
;MMSDEKNLGVSQKLVSPSRSTSSCSSKQGSRQDSWEVVEGLRGEMNYTQEPPVQKGFLLKKRKWPLKGWHKRFFYLDKGILKYAKSQTD
;
A
#
# COMPACT_ATOMS: atom_id res chain seq x y z
N MET A 1 -15.36 -31.99 -50.47
CA MET A 1 -15.31 -32.84 -49.27
C MET A 1 -14.35 -33.98 -49.55
N MET A 2 -13.18 -33.98 -48.93
CA MET A 2 -12.36 -35.18 -48.76
C MET A 2 -11.43 -34.92 -47.57
N SER A 3 -11.33 -35.91 -46.71
CA SER A 3 -10.89 -35.84 -45.32
C SER A 3 -9.39 -36.07 -45.12
N ASP A 4 -8.97 -35.72 -43.90
CA ASP A 4 -7.72 -35.86 -43.14
C ASP A 4 -6.60 -36.84 -43.59
N GLU A 5 -5.34 -36.41 -43.46
CA GLU A 5 -4.24 -37.23 -42.90
C GLU A 5 -3.14 -36.39 -42.22
N LYS A 6 -2.43 -37.02 -41.29
CA LYS A 6 -1.71 -36.50 -40.12
C LYS A 6 -0.20 -36.27 -40.31
N ASN A 7 0.32 -35.52 -39.33
CA ASN A 7 1.61 -35.68 -38.63
C ASN A 7 2.89 -35.14 -39.29
N LEU A 8 3.47 -34.09 -38.68
CA LEU A 8 4.92 -33.94 -38.57
C LEU A 8 5.30 -33.34 -37.19
N GLY A 9 5.71 -34.22 -36.27
CA GLY A 9 6.88 -34.09 -35.40
C GLY A 9 7.06 -32.85 -34.51
N VAL A 10 6.57 -32.94 -33.26
CA VAL A 10 7.12 -32.15 -32.13
C VAL A 10 8.47 -32.74 -31.73
N SER A 11 9.53 -31.95 -31.86
CA SER A 11 10.86 -32.32 -31.37
C SER A 11 11.12 -31.72 -30.00
N GLN A 12 11.53 -32.60 -29.09
CA GLN A 12 11.72 -32.38 -27.66
C GLN A 12 13.01 -31.63 -27.36
N LYS A 13 13.00 -30.72 -26.36
CA LYS A 13 14.07 -30.65 -25.34
C LYS A 13 13.67 -29.75 -24.17
N LEU A 14 13.40 -30.41 -23.04
CA LEU A 14 13.39 -29.82 -21.71
C LEU A 14 14.82 -29.41 -21.33
N VAL A 15 15.01 -28.16 -20.92
CA VAL A 15 16.17 -27.72 -20.12
C VAL A 15 15.66 -26.84 -18.98
N SER A 16 16.08 -27.21 -17.78
CA SER A 16 15.61 -26.78 -16.46
C SER A 16 15.71 -25.28 -16.20
N PRO A 17 14.85 -24.71 -15.32
CA PRO A 17 15.09 -23.37 -14.77
C PRO A 17 16.30 -23.43 -13.82
N SER A 18 17.45 -22.93 -14.26
CA SER A 18 18.62 -22.77 -13.39
C SER A 18 18.30 -21.77 -12.27
N ARG A 19 18.27 -22.28 -11.03
CA ARG A 19 18.24 -21.49 -9.81
C ARG A 19 19.64 -20.91 -9.57
N SER A 20 19.89 -19.70 -10.05
CA SER A 20 21.12 -18.98 -9.73
C SER A 20 20.95 -18.21 -8.41
N THR A 21 21.51 -18.77 -7.34
CA THR A 21 21.91 -18.01 -6.15
C THR A 21 23.18 -17.22 -6.45
N SER A 22 23.31 -16.06 -5.80
CA SER A 22 24.48 -15.17 -5.72
C SER A 22 24.61 -14.08 -6.78
N SER A 23 24.12 -12.89 -6.42
CA SER A 23 24.96 -11.69 -6.28
C SER A 23 24.12 -10.63 -5.58
N CYS A 24 24.34 -10.47 -4.27
CA CYS A 24 23.87 -9.29 -3.55
C CYS A 24 24.68 -8.08 -4.02
N SER A 25 24.32 -7.55 -5.20
CA SER A 25 24.81 -6.27 -5.67
C SER A 25 24.16 -5.18 -4.82
N SER A 26 24.90 -4.74 -3.80
CA SER A 26 24.69 -3.46 -3.16
C SER A 26 24.68 -2.37 -4.23
N LYS A 27 23.53 -1.77 -4.51
CA LYS A 27 23.33 -0.38 -4.97
C LYS A 27 21.89 -0.21 -5.44
N GLN A 28 21.02 -0.07 -4.45
CA GLN A 28 19.86 0.81 -4.44
C GLN A 28 19.12 0.40 -3.17
N GLY A 29 19.58 0.94 -2.03
CA GLY A 29 18.67 1.21 -0.94
C GLY A 29 17.66 2.20 -1.49
N SER A 30 16.71 1.65 -2.26
CA SER A 30 15.66 2.39 -2.90
C SER A 30 15.02 3.17 -1.77
N ARG A 31 15.00 4.47 -1.94
CA ARG A 31 14.28 5.42 -1.13
C ARG A 31 12.77 5.11 -1.21
N GLN A 32 12.34 3.92 -0.79
CA GLN A 32 10.95 3.47 -0.84
C GLN A 32 10.08 4.24 0.17
N ASP A 33 10.71 4.93 1.12
CA ASP A 33 10.09 5.86 2.06
C ASP A 33 10.56 7.32 1.87
N SER A 34 11.07 7.73 0.69
CA SER A 34 11.30 9.17 0.46
C SER A 34 10.02 9.87 0.09
N TRP A 35 9.52 10.69 1.02
CA TRP A 35 8.65 11.80 0.68
C TRP A 35 9.51 12.96 0.19
N GLU A 36 9.17 13.52 -0.97
CA GLU A 36 9.73 14.78 -1.45
C GLU A 36 8.73 15.92 -1.23
N VAL A 37 9.24 17.11 -0.91
CA VAL A 37 8.42 18.31 -0.78
C VAL A 37 8.23 18.91 -2.17
N VAL A 38 7.01 18.93 -2.69
CA VAL A 38 6.68 19.60 -3.95
C VAL A 38 6.59 21.11 -3.68
N GLU A 39 7.66 21.83 -3.96
CA GLU A 39 7.65 23.30 -3.97
C GLU A 39 6.84 23.81 -5.18
N GLY A 40 5.98 24.81 -5.00
CA GLY A 40 5.22 25.44 -6.10
C GLY A 40 3.70 25.32 -6.03
N LEU A 41 3.13 24.57 -5.07
CA LEU A 41 1.69 24.60 -4.75
C LEU A 41 1.29 25.89 -3.96
N ARG A 42 1.93 27.02 -4.27
CA ARG A 42 1.57 28.37 -3.79
C ARG A 42 0.43 28.99 -4.60
N GLY A 43 -0.39 28.18 -5.25
CA GLY A 43 -1.72 28.62 -5.62
C GLY A 43 -2.53 28.66 -4.33
N GLU A 44 -3.20 29.77 -4.04
CA GLU A 44 -4.17 29.86 -2.96
C GLU A 44 -5.34 28.92 -3.31
N MET A 45 -5.15 27.62 -3.11
CA MET A 45 -6.22 26.65 -3.10
C MET A 45 -6.98 26.91 -1.81
N ASN A 46 -7.84 27.91 -1.88
CA ASN A 46 -8.88 28.15 -0.91
C ASN A 46 -9.81 26.93 -1.00
N TYR A 47 -9.45 25.83 -0.35
CA TYR A 47 -10.42 24.84 0.11
C TYR A 47 -11.22 25.54 1.21
N THR A 48 -12.04 26.54 0.82
CA THR A 48 -12.72 27.48 1.72
C THR A 48 -13.68 26.78 2.66
N GLN A 49 -14.04 25.53 2.37
CA GLN A 49 -14.91 24.74 3.22
C GLN A 49 -14.06 23.90 4.18
N GLU A 50 -13.93 24.38 5.43
CA GLU A 50 -13.45 23.52 6.51
C GLU A 50 -14.38 22.28 6.57
N PRO A 51 -13.83 21.06 6.44
CA PRO A 51 -14.65 19.87 6.52
C PRO A 51 -15.30 19.79 7.90
N PRO A 52 -16.56 19.34 8.01
CA PRO A 52 -17.22 19.19 9.28
C PRO A 52 -16.42 18.31 10.22
N VAL A 53 -16.44 18.64 11.52
CA VAL A 53 -15.84 17.81 12.55
C VAL A 53 -16.49 16.43 12.54
N GLN A 54 -15.67 15.39 12.40
CA GLN A 54 -16.12 14.01 12.46
C GLN A 54 -15.66 13.37 13.77
N LYS A 55 -16.59 12.75 14.48
CA LYS A 55 -16.32 12.10 15.76
C LYS A 55 -17.05 10.78 15.88
N GLY A 56 -16.44 9.80 16.54
CA GLY A 56 -17.08 8.51 16.74
C GLY A 56 -16.12 7.41 17.13
N PHE A 57 -16.67 6.23 17.40
CA PHE A 57 -15.87 5.06 17.72
C PHE A 57 -15.44 4.34 16.44
N LEU A 58 -14.14 4.17 16.28
CA LEU A 58 -13.56 3.33 15.22
C LEU A 58 -12.61 2.31 15.84
N LEU A 59 -12.24 1.33 15.02
CA LEU A 59 -11.24 0.33 15.37
C LEU A 59 -9.85 0.82 14.96
N LYS A 60 -8.92 0.90 15.91
CA LYS A 60 -7.52 1.22 15.68
C LYS A 60 -6.66 -0.05 15.77
N LYS A 61 -5.77 -0.27 14.80
CA LYS A 61 -4.83 -1.40 14.81
C LYS A 61 -3.90 -1.24 16.02
N ARG A 62 -3.67 -2.32 16.76
CA ARG A 62 -2.71 -2.31 17.86
C ARG A 62 -1.29 -2.21 17.32
N LYS A 63 -0.39 -1.62 18.14
CA LYS A 63 1.04 -1.63 17.86
C LYS A 63 1.61 -3.05 18.01
N TRP A 64 2.65 -3.36 17.25
CA TRP A 64 3.43 -4.58 17.49
C TRP A 64 3.95 -4.62 18.94
N PRO A 65 3.99 -5.76 19.64
CA PRO A 65 3.66 -7.13 19.20
C PRO A 65 2.17 -7.49 19.33
N LEU A 66 1.32 -6.55 19.76
CA LEU A 66 -0.07 -6.84 20.05
C LEU A 66 -0.89 -7.01 18.76
N LYS A 67 -1.63 -8.11 18.64
CA LYS A 67 -2.52 -8.39 17.51
C LYS A 67 -3.93 -7.86 17.75
N GLY A 68 -4.62 -7.54 16.66
CA GLY A 68 -6.01 -7.12 16.65
C GLY A 68 -6.20 -5.62 16.68
N TRP A 69 -7.46 -5.23 16.89
CA TRP A 69 -7.91 -3.86 16.85
C TRP A 69 -8.56 -3.49 18.19
N HIS A 70 -8.49 -2.22 18.57
CA HIS A 70 -9.16 -1.73 19.77
C HIS A 70 -10.08 -0.58 19.44
N LYS A 71 -11.24 -0.54 20.11
CA LYS A 71 -12.19 0.56 20.01
C LYS A 71 -11.56 1.82 20.63
N ARG A 72 -11.52 2.91 19.87
CA ARG A 72 -11.12 4.25 20.32
C ARG A 72 -12.12 5.27 19.82
N PHE A 73 -12.31 6.33 20.59
CA PHE A 73 -13.03 7.49 20.13
C PHE A 73 -12.06 8.33 19.28
N PHE A 74 -12.45 8.61 18.04
CA PHE A 74 -11.69 9.45 17.11
C PHE A 74 -12.36 10.81 16.97
N TYR A 75 -11.53 11.82 16.76
CA TYR A 75 -11.92 13.20 16.52
C TYR A 75 -11.07 13.76 15.39
N LEU A 76 -11.70 14.11 14.27
CA LEU A 76 -11.05 14.73 13.11
C LEU A 76 -11.51 16.19 13.04
N ASP A 77 -10.55 17.10 13.15
CA ASP A 77 -10.78 18.54 13.10
C ASP A 77 -9.59 19.24 12.46
N LYS A 78 -9.86 20.14 11.49
CA LYS A 78 -8.84 20.91 10.76
C LYS A 78 -7.68 20.06 10.21
N GLY A 79 -7.99 18.86 9.69
CA GLY A 79 -7.00 17.92 9.15
C GLY A 79 -6.19 17.17 10.22
N ILE A 80 -6.45 17.40 11.51
CA ILE A 80 -5.77 16.74 12.61
C ILE A 80 -6.67 15.63 13.16
N LEU A 81 -6.20 14.39 13.05
CA LEU A 81 -6.88 13.22 13.62
C LEU A 81 -6.35 12.92 15.02
N LYS A 82 -7.20 13.04 16.04
CA LYS A 82 -6.93 12.72 17.45
C LYS A 82 -7.72 11.48 17.86
N TYR A 83 -7.27 10.79 18.91
CA TYR A 83 -8.01 9.66 19.47
C TYR A 83 -7.81 9.51 20.98
N ALA A 84 -8.84 9.00 21.66
CA ALA A 84 -8.88 8.77 23.10
C ALA A 84 -9.54 7.42 23.44
N LYS A 85 -9.40 6.95 24.69
CA LYS A 85 -10.00 5.67 25.12
C LYS A 85 -11.52 5.75 25.16
N SER A 86 -12.05 6.87 25.65
CA SER A 86 -13.48 7.22 25.69
C SER A 86 -13.72 8.61 25.10
N GLN A 87 -14.99 9.01 25.00
CA GLN A 87 -15.38 10.35 24.52
C GLN A 87 -15.07 11.46 25.53
N THR A 88 -14.99 11.12 26.83
CA THR A 88 -14.76 12.05 27.94
C THR A 88 -13.30 12.22 28.32
N ASP A 89 -12.41 11.43 27.71
CA ASP A 89 -10.95 11.57 27.82
C ASP A 89 -10.47 12.63 26.84
#